data_AF-A0A7K6NS60-F1
#
_entry.id   AF-A0A7K6NS60-F1
#
_cell.length_a   1.000
_cell.length_b   1.000
_cell.length_c   1.000
_cell.angle_alpha   90.00
_cell.angle_beta   90.00
_cell.angle_gamma   90.00
#
_symmetry.space_group_name_H-M   'P 1'
#
loop_
_entity.id
_entity.type
_entity.pdbx_description
1 polymer ?
#
loop_
_entity_poly.entity_id
_entity_poly.type
_entity_poly.pdbx_seq_one_letter_code
_entity_poly.pdbx_strand_id
1 'polypeptide(L)'
;ADHLSFLQFVFHTYTTGFTLLNGNRTTKAEEYSVAEKQIFYGLGAISYAACIGALPLVFMNRYTLKNSLVQLIVKKLLPAPLLGLTSAFTVAVVRSPEFENGIDVMDRNGKVVGVSQKAGEKAVKETALSRAVLFGTTFFLPPVLTYFVERAKLTKTPRALASVRMFMITSVLAGMLPLSLSMFSQCGEIKRADLEPEIQASTEETELFYNRGI
;
A
#
# COMPACT_ATOMS: atom_id res chain seq x y z
N ALA A 1 12.66 -2.02 22.74
CA ALA A 1 11.75 -1.26 21.86
C ALA A 1 12.41 -0.96 20.52
N ASP A 2 13.72 -0.68 20.53
CA ASP A 2 14.48 -0.16 19.39
C ASP A 2 14.51 -1.03 18.13
N HIS A 3 14.60 -2.36 18.26
CA HIS A 3 14.66 -3.25 17.09
C HIS A 3 13.35 -3.30 16.29
N LEU A 4 12.18 -3.19 16.94
CA LEU A 4 10.90 -3.24 16.25
C LEU A 4 10.62 -1.94 15.50
N SER A 5 10.94 -0.80 16.13
CA SER A 5 10.84 0.52 15.50
C SER A 5 11.77 0.65 14.30
N PHE A 6 12.99 0.09 14.40
CA PHE A 6 13.93 0.05 13.27
C PHE A 6 13.38 -0.76 12.09
N LEU A 7 12.84 -1.96 12.34
CA LEU A 7 12.23 -2.78 11.28
C LEU A 7 11.01 -2.11 10.63
N GLN A 8 10.17 -1.43 11.42
CA GLN A 8 9.05 -0.64 10.89
C GLN A 8 9.53 0.51 10.01
N PHE A 9 10.58 1.23 10.44
CA PHE A 9 11.19 2.29 9.65
C PHE A 9 11.75 1.76 8.32
N VAL A 10 12.50 0.66 8.34
CA VAL A 10 13.05 0.01 7.14
C VAL A 10 11.92 -0.43 6.19
N PHE A 11 10.89 -1.08 6.73
CA PHE A 11 9.73 -1.51 5.95
C PHE A 11 9.05 -0.32 5.26
N HIS A 12 8.73 0.74 6.01
CA HIS A 12 8.05 1.91 5.45
C HIS A 12 8.94 2.67 4.46
N THR A 13 10.26 2.71 4.68
CA THR A 13 11.22 3.28 3.74
C THR A 13 11.19 2.54 2.41
N TYR A 14 11.24 1.20 2.46
CA TYR A 14 11.15 0.36 1.27
C TYR A 14 9.83 0.55 0.54
N THR A 15 8.69 0.50 1.23
CA THR A 15 7.37 0.64 0.59
C THR A 15 7.16 2.02 -0.03
N THR A 16 7.65 3.08 0.62
CA THR A 16 7.61 4.45 0.10
C THR A 16 8.46 4.57 -1.15
N GLY A 17 9.71 4.09 -1.12
CA GLY A 17 10.61 4.10 -2.28
C GLY A 17 10.05 3.28 -3.44
N PHE A 18 9.52 2.10 -3.16
CA PHE A 18 8.87 1.26 -4.17
C PHE A 18 7.69 2.00 -4.81
N THR A 19 6.85 2.67 -4.02
CA THR A 19 5.70 3.42 -4.51
C THR A 19 6.11 4.60 -5.37
N LEU A 20 7.14 5.35 -4.97
CA LEU A 20 7.70 6.46 -5.75
C LEU A 20 8.19 5.99 -7.12
N LEU A 21 8.96 4.89 -7.15
CA LEU A 21 9.57 4.38 -8.38
C LEU A 21 8.54 3.79 -9.36
N ASN A 22 7.39 3.35 -8.87
CA ASN A 22 6.34 2.72 -9.68
C ASN A 22 5.11 3.64 -9.91
N GLY A 23 5.18 4.90 -9.49
CA GLY A 23 4.17 5.91 -9.80
C GLY A 23 4.29 6.44 -11.22
N ASN A 24 3.25 7.13 -11.69
CA ASN A 24 3.29 7.77 -13.01
C ASN A 24 4.11 9.07 -12.95
N ARG A 25 4.88 9.34 -13.99
CA ARG A 25 5.55 10.64 -14.17
C ARG A 25 4.56 11.60 -14.81
N THR A 26 4.15 12.63 -14.07
CA THR A 26 3.21 13.64 -14.58
C THR A 26 3.98 14.69 -15.40
N THR A 27 3.62 14.89 -16.67
CA THR A 27 4.35 15.72 -17.64
C THR A 27 4.20 17.24 -17.45
N LYS A 28 3.24 17.69 -16.62
CA LYS A 28 2.81 19.10 -16.54
C LYS A 28 3.57 20.01 -15.58
N ALA A 29 4.55 19.52 -14.83
CA ALA A 29 5.23 20.33 -13.81
C ALA A 29 6.74 20.36 -14.02
N GLU A 30 7.39 21.51 -13.72
CA GLU A 30 8.84 21.66 -13.72
C GLU A 30 9.45 20.49 -12.92
N GLU A 31 10.19 19.60 -13.60
CA GLU A 31 10.64 18.31 -13.06
C GLU A 31 11.35 18.45 -11.71
N TYR A 32 12.04 19.57 -11.49
CA TYR A 32 12.74 19.88 -10.25
C TYR A 32 11.80 20.09 -9.04
N SER A 33 10.69 20.81 -9.22
CA SER A 33 9.72 21.06 -8.13
C SER A 33 8.96 19.79 -7.71
N VAL A 34 8.69 18.91 -8.68
CA VAL A 34 7.98 17.63 -8.43
C VAL A 34 8.86 16.68 -7.63
N ALA A 35 10.14 16.58 -7.97
CA ALA A 35 11.09 15.71 -7.27
C ALA A 35 11.25 16.11 -5.80
N GLU A 36 11.39 17.42 -5.51
CA GLU A 36 11.49 17.92 -4.14
C GLU A 36 10.20 17.64 -3.33
N LYS A 37 9.02 17.88 -3.93
CA LYS A 37 7.73 17.54 -3.31
C LYS A 37 7.60 16.06 -3.00
N GLN A 38 7.98 15.18 -3.94
CA GLN A 38 7.93 13.73 -3.76
C GLN A 38 8.86 13.24 -2.65
N ILE A 39 10.05 13.81 -2.53
CA ILE A 39 10.98 13.51 -1.43
C ILE A 39 10.37 13.94 -0.09
N PHE A 40 9.80 15.14 -0.02
CA PHE A 40 9.16 15.64 1.19
C PHE A 40 7.96 14.77 1.63
N TYR A 41 7.07 14.43 0.69
CA TYR A 41 5.95 13.53 0.94
C TYR A 41 6.41 12.12 1.32
N GLY A 42 7.46 11.62 0.69
CA GLY A 42 8.06 10.33 1.03
C GLY A 42 8.59 10.30 2.46
N LEU A 43 9.38 11.31 2.85
CA LEU A 43 9.92 11.42 4.21
C LEU A 43 8.80 11.58 5.25
N GLY A 44 7.78 12.38 4.93
CA GLY A 44 6.58 12.55 5.76
C GLY A 44 5.81 11.24 5.94
N ALA A 45 5.62 10.47 4.86
CA ALA A 45 4.92 9.19 4.90
C ALA A 45 5.67 8.15 5.74
N ILE A 46 7.00 8.06 5.61
CA ILE A 46 7.84 7.16 6.43
C ILE A 46 7.72 7.52 7.90
N SER A 47 7.85 8.81 8.23
CA SER A 47 7.81 9.31 9.61
C SER A 47 6.44 9.05 10.25
N TYR A 48 5.35 9.40 9.55
CA TYR A 48 3.98 9.16 9.99
C TYR A 48 3.71 7.67 10.24
N ALA A 49 4.07 6.81 9.29
CA ALA A 49 3.75 5.39 9.36
C ALA A 49 4.52 4.69 10.49
N ALA A 50 5.79 5.04 10.67
CA ALA A 50 6.60 4.54 11.79
C ALA A 50 6.03 4.98 13.14
N CYS A 51 5.63 6.25 13.27
CA CYS A 51 5.02 6.77 14.50
C CYS A 51 3.69 6.06 14.82
N ILE A 52 2.80 5.93 13.85
CA ILE A 52 1.51 5.24 14.05
C ILE A 52 1.70 3.77 14.38
N GLY A 53 2.64 3.08 13.74
CA GLY A 53 2.95 1.68 14.03
C GLY A 53 3.47 1.44 15.45
N ALA A 54 4.22 2.39 16.00
CA ALA A 54 4.82 2.29 17.34
C ALA A 54 3.89 2.77 18.47
N LEU A 55 3.03 3.76 18.20
CA LEU A 55 2.19 4.44 19.20
C LEU A 55 1.37 3.49 20.09
N PRO A 56 0.60 2.52 19.56
CA PRO A 56 -0.19 1.62 20.39
C PRO A 56 0.65 0.79 21.37
N LEU A 57 1.83 0.34 20.93
CA LEU A 57 2.75 -0.45 21.74
C LEU A 57 3.42 0.39 22.82
N VAL A 58 3.86 1.60 22.48
CA VAL A 58 4.45 2.56 23.42
C VAL A 58 3.43 2.98 24.47
N PHE A 59 2.20 3.32 24.06
CA PHE A 59 1.12 3.70 24.96
C PHE A 59 0.76 2.59 25.93
N MET A 60 0.54 1.37 25.43
CA MET A 60 0.25 0.21 26.27
C MET A 60 1.37 -0.08 27.29
N ASN A 61 2.63 0.05 26.88
CA ASN A 61 3.78 -0.16 27.77
C ASN A 61 3.91 0.96 28.82
N ARG A 62 3.75 2.23 28.40
CA ARG A 62 3.87 3.41 29.27
C ARG A 62 2.80 3.44 30.37
N TYR A 63 1.55 3.14 30.02
CA TYR A 63 0.44 3.13 30.97
C TYR A 63 0.23 1.78 31.67
N THR A 64 1.13 0.82 31.43
CA THR A 64 1.13 -0.51 32.06
C THR A 64 -0.26 -1.16 32.03
N LEU A 65 -0.96 -1.06 30.89
CA LEU A 65 -2.33 -1.54 30.77
C LEU A 65 -2.37 -3.07 30.89
N LYS A 66 -2.72 -3.57 32.07
CA LYS A 66 -2.76 -5.01 32.39
C LYS A 66 -4.05 -5.71 31.94
N ASN A 67 -4.99 -4.98 31.34
CA ASN A 67 -6.25 -5.56 30.88
C ASN A 67 -5.99 -6.55 29.73
N SER A 68 -6.38 -7.81 29.94
CA SER A 68 -6.22 -8.91 28.96
C SER A 68 -6.87 -8.58 27.61
N LEU A 69 -8.02 -7.90 27.63
CA LEU A 69 -8.72 -7.46 26.43
C LEU A 69 -7.89 -6.43 25.65
N VAL A 70 -7.35 -5.42 26.33
CA VAL A 70 -6.50 -4.40 25.70
C VAL A 70 -5.24 -5.02 25.10
N GLN A 71 -4.62 -5.98 25.80
CA GLN A 71 -3.44 -6.67 25.26
C GLN A 71 -3.76 -7.50 24.02
N LEU A 72 -4.92 -8.17 23.99
CA LEU A 72 -5.39 -8.89 22.81
C LEU A 72 -5.59 -7.92 21.64
N ILE A 73 -6.29 -6.81 21.85
CA ILE A 73 -6.55 -5.84 20.79
C ILE A 73 -5.23 -5.27 20.26
N VAL A 74 -4.38 -4.71 21.13
CA VAL A 74 -3.17 -3.97 20.71
C VAL A 74 -2.12 -4.91 20.08
N LYS A 75 -1.95 -6.13 20.61
CA LYS A 75 -0.89 -7.04 20.15
C LYS A 75 -1.33 -7.98 19.02
N LYS A 76 -2.63 -8.24 18.86
CA LYS A 76 -3.12 -9.26 17.91
C LYS A 76 -4.09 -8.72 16.87
N LEU A 77 -5.05 -7.87 17.25
CA LEU A 77 -6.11 -7.44 16.34
C LEU A 77 -5.79 -6.15 15.59
N LEU A 78 -5.21 -5.17 16.28
CA LEU A 78 -4.90 -3.85 15.74
C LEU A 78 -3.76 -3.82 14.70
N PRO A 79 -2.67 -4.62 14.82
CA PRO A 79 -1.52 -4.47 13.92
C PRO A 79 -1.82 -4.67 12.43
N ALA A 80 -2.67 -5.63 12.08
CA ALA A 80 -3.00 -5.93 10.69
C ALA A 80 -3.78 -4.81 9.98
N PRO A 81 -4.93 -4.31 10.49
CA PRO A 81 -5.63 -3.18 9.88
C PRO A 81 -4.78 -1.91 9.93
N LEU A 82 -3.99 -1.70 10.99
CA LEU A 82 -3.10 -0.56 11.09
C LEU A 82 -2.06 -0.54 9.97
N LEU A 83 -1.40 -1.68 9.72
CA LEU A 83 -0.41 -1.81 8.64
C LEU A 83 -1.05 -1.62 7.26
N GLY A 84 -2.22 -2.22 7.03
CA GLY A 84 -2.95 -2.04 5.77
C GLY A 84 -3.30 -0.57 5.51
N LEU A 85 -3.84 0.12 6.53
CA LEU A 85 -4.22 1.52 6.43
C LEU A 85 -3.01 2.45 6.25
N THR A 86 -1.93 2.24 6.98
CA THR A 86 -0.71 3.05 6.81
C THR A 86 -0.10 2.84 5.44
N SER A 87 -0.08 1.60 4.92
CA SER A 87 0.38 1.34 3.55
C SER A 87 -0.49 2.00 2.48
N ALA A 88 -1.82 1.97 2.61
CA ALA A 88 -2.71 2.69 1.69
C ALA A 88 -2.48 4.21 1.75
N PHE A 89 -2.36 4.76 2.96
CA PHE A 89 -2.14 6.20 3.14
C PHE A 89 -0.77 6.64 2.61
N THR A 90 0.28 5.83 2.79
CA THR A 90 1.59 6.07 2.17
C THR A 90 1.45 6.21 0.65
N VAL A 91 0.68 5.33 -0.01
CA VAL A 91 0.44 5.44 -1.45
C VAL A 91 -0.25 6.75 -1.81
N ALA A 92 -1.31 7.12 -1.10
CA ALA A 92 -2.05 8.36 -1.36
C ALA A 92 -1.18 9.62 -1.18
N VAL A 93 -0.32 9.64 -0.17
CA VAL A 93 0.59 10.78 0.11
C VAL A 93 1.71 10.85 -0.92
N VAL A 94 2.35 9.73 -1.21
CA VAL A 94 3.52 9.65 -2.10
C VAL A 94 3.14 9.94 -3.56
N ARG A 95 1.96 9.46 -3.98
CA ARG A 95 1.43 9.64 -5.33
C ARG A 95 0.46 10.83 -5.43
N SER A 96 0.52 11.77 -4.47
CA SER A 96 -0.31 12.97 -4.52
C SER A 96 -0.17 13.82 -5.79
N PRO A 97 1.01 13.89 -6.46
CA PRO A 97 1.12 14.61 -7.72
C PRO A 97 0.21 14.05 -8.83
N GLU A 98 -0.18 12.78 -8.77
CA GLU A 98 -1.10 12.18 -9.74
C GLU A 98 -2.55 12.65 -9.53
N PHE A 99 -2.93 13.06 -8.32
CA PHE A 99 -4.20 13.74 -8.09
C PHE A 99 -4.17 15.18 -8.62
N GLU A 100 -3.08 15.90 -8.39
CA GLU A 100 -2.95 17.32 -8.74
C GLU A 100 -2.73 17.54 -10.25
N ASN A 101 -1.82 16.77 -10.84
CA ASN A 101 -1.40 16.97 -12.23
C ASN A 101 -2.10 16.02 -13.21
N GLY A 102 -2.69 14.94 -12.71
CA GLY A 102 -3.27 13.87 -13.52
C GLY A 102 -2.23 12.95 -14.16
N ILE A 103 -2.72 11.92 -14.85
CA ILE A 103 -1.91 10.93 -15.56
C ILE A 103 -2.32 10.86 -17.03
N ASP A 104 -1.41 10.39 -17.87
CA ASP A 104 -1.67 10.22 -19.30
C ASP A 104 -2.78 9.18 -19.54
N VAL A 105 -3.74 9.55 -20.37
CA VAL A 105 -4.78 8.65 -20.90
C VAL A 105 -4.52 8.40 -22.38
N MET A 106 -4.67 7.14 -22.79
CA MET A 106 -4.28 6.62 -24.09
C MET A 106 -5.49 6.00 -24.81
N ASP A 107 -5.48 6.07 -26.13
CA ASP A 107 -6.39 5.33 -26.99
C ASP A 107 -6.04 3.83 -27.05
N ARG A 108 -6.84 3.04 -27.79
CA ARG A 108 -6.55 1.60 -28.02
C ARG A 108 -5.24 1.33 -28.74
N ASN A 109 -4.70 2.32 -29.45
CA ASN A 109 -3.45 2.22 -30.20
C ASN A 109 -2.23 2.63 -29.35
N GLY A 110 -2.43 3.03 -28.08
CA GLY A 110 -1.38 3.50 -27.18
C GLY A 110 -0.97 4.96 -27.43
N LYS A 111 -1.74 5.73 -28.22
CA LYS A 111 -1.51 7.15 -28.43
C LYS A 111 -2.10 7.94 -27.27
N VAL A 112 -1.28 8.80 -26.67
CA VAL A 112 -1.74 9.71 -25.59
C VAL A 112 -2.77 10.70 -26.15
N VAL A 113 -3.97 10.67 -25.59
CA VAL A 113 -5.10 11.53 -25.94
C VAL A 113 -5.13 12.79 -25.06
N GLY A 114 -4.67 12.67 -23.81
CA GLY A 114 -4.61 13.79 -22.87
C GLY A 114 -4.10 13.37 -21.49
N VAL A 115 -4.20 14.30 -20.53
CA VAL A 115 -3.83 14.09 -19.12
C VAL A 115 -5.07 14.26 -18.26
N SER A 116 -5.45 13.22 -17.52
CA SER A 116 -6.66 13.19 -16.69
C SER A 116 -6.33 13.10 -15.20
N GLN A 117 -6.88 14.03 -14.41
CA GLN A 117 -6.84 13.98 -12.95
C GLN A 117 -7.73 12.87 -12.42
N LYS A 118 -8.89 12.63 -13.04
CA LYS A 118 -9.81 11.56 -12.62
C LYS A 118 -9.22 10.16 -12.84
N ALA A 119 -8.49 9.95 -13.93
CA ALA A 119 -7.73 8.72 -14.13
C ALA A 119 -6.63 8.56 -13.07
N GLY A 120 -5.93 9.64 -12.72
CA GLY A 120 -4.94 9.67 -11.66
C GLY A 120 -5.54 9.31 -10.30
N GLU A 121 -6.69 9.90 -9.98
CA GLU A 121 -7.41 9.63 -8.73
C GLU A 121 -7.80 8.16 -8.61
N LYS A 122 -8.36 7.59 -9.70
CA LYS A 122 -8.72 6.18 -9.76
C LYS A 122 -7.49 5.29 -9.60
N ALA A 123 -6.41 5.57 -10.33
CA ALA A 123 -5.17 4.80 -10.28
C ALA A 123 -4.56 4.74 -8.87
N VAL A 124 -4.49 5.88 -8.18
CA VAL A 124 -3.93 5.96 -6.83
C VAL A 124 -4.84 5.25 -5.83
N LYS A 125 -6.17 5.39 -5.91
CA LYS A 125 -7.12 4.68 -5.04
C LYS A 125 -7.02 3.17 -5.18
N GLU A 126 -7.00 2.65 -6.41
CA GLU A 126 -6.85 1.22 -6.70
C GLU A 126 -5.51 0.68 -6.19
N THR A 127 -4.43 1.45 -6.36
CA THR A 127 -3.11 1.08 -5.84
C THR A 127 -3.10 1.07 -4.30
N ALA A 128 -3.65 2.11 -3.66
CA ALA A 128 -3.73 2.19 -2.21
C ALA A 128 -4.51 1.02 -1.62
N LEU A 129 -5.67 0.69 -2.22
CA LEU A 129 -6.47 -0.46 -1.81
C LEU A 129 -5.72 -1.79 -2.01
N SER A 130 -5.04 -1.97 -3.14
CA SER A 130 -4.18 -3.13 -3.38
C SER A 130 -3.11 -3.30 -2.30
N ARG A 131 -2.43 -2.21 -1.90
CA ARG A 131 -1.43 -2.23 -0.82
C ARG A 131 -2.02 -2.51 0.55
N ALA A 132 -3.18 -1.94 0.87
CA ALA A 132 -3.89 -2.25 2.11
C ALA A 132 -4.23 -3.75 2.20
N VAL A 133 -4.78 -4.31 1.12
CA VAL A 133 -5.12 -5.73 1.06
C VAL A 133 -3.85 -6.59 1.16
N LEU A 134 -2.81 -6.30 0.38
CA LEU A 134 -1.55 -7.05 0.40
C LEU A 134 -0.94 -7.11 1.81
N PHE A 135 -0.64 -5.96 2.41
CA PHE A 135 0.08 -5.91 3.68
C PHE A 135 -0.82 -6.27 4.86
N GLY A 136 -2.09 -5.84 4.85
CA GLY A 136 -3.04 -6.17 5.90
C GLY A 136 -3.29 -7.67 6.02
N THR A 137 -3.54 -8.35 4.90
CA THR A 137 -3.75 -9.81 4.89
C THR A 137 -2.47 -10.58 5.18
N THR A 138 -1.32 -10.14 4.64
CA THR A 138 -0.02 -10.76 4.92
C THR A 138 0.35 -10.69 6.39
N PHE A 139 -0.08 -9.66 7.11
CA PHE A 139 0.13 -9.57 8.55
C PHE A 139 -0.91 -10.39 9.35
N PHE A 140 -2.15 -10.47 8.86
CA PHE A 140 -3.26 -11.14 9.53
C PHE A 140 -3.22 -12.67 9.44
N LEU A 141 -2.97 -13.22 8.24
CA LEU A 141 -3.11 -14.66 7.97
C LEU A 141 -2.08 -15.53 8.68
N PRO A 142 -0.77 -15.21 8.73
CA PRO A 142 0.22 -16.11 9.33
C PRO A 142 -0.03 -16.40 10.83
N PRO A 143 -0.41 -15.42 11.68
CA PRO A 143 -0.81 -15.70 13.06
C PRO A 143 -2.01 -16.65 13.17
N VAL A 144 -3.02 -16.49 12.30
CA VAL A 144 -4.22 -17.34 12.27
C VAL A 144 -3.86 -18.77 11.86
N LEU A 145 -3.09 -18.94 10.79
CA LEU A 145 -2.62 -20.26 10.33
C LEU A 145 -1.74 -20.93 11.39
N THR A 146 -0.82 -20.18 11.99
CA THR A 146 0.04 -20.68 13.07
C THR A 146 -0.76 -21.13 14.28
N TYR A 147 -1.83 -20.41 14.65
CA TYR A 147 -2.72 -20.80 15.74
C TYR A 147 -3.35 -22.19 15.50
N PHE A 148 -3.77 -22.49 14.27
CA PHE A 148 -4.31 -23.80 13.93
C PHE A 148 -3.25 -24.91 13.98
N VAL A 149 -2.01 -24.64 13.53
CA VAL A 149 -0.89 -25.58 13.64
C VAL A 149 -0.57 -25.90 15.10
N GLU A 150 -0.51 -24.88 15.95
CA GLU A 150 -0.28 -25.03 17.39
C GLU A 150 -1.42 -25.82 18.04
N ARG A 151 -2.68 -25.52 17.70
CA ARG A 151 -3.86 -26.24 18.19
C ARG A 151 -3.88 -27.72 17.77
N ALA A 152 -3.44 -28.01 16.55
CA ALA A 152 -3.31 -29.37 16.03
C ALA A 152 -2.07 -30.12 16.57
N LYS A 153 -1.24 -29.49 17.42
CA LYS A 153 -0.02 -30.06 18.02
C LYS A 153 0.98 -30.60 16.98
N LEU A 154 1.00 -30.01 15.78
CA LEU A 154 1.88 -30.46 14.69
C LEU A 154 3.36 -30.13 14.95
N THR A 155 3.65 -29.13 15.79
CA THR A 155 5.01 -28.74 16.15
C THR A 155 5.28 -29.01 17.63
N LYS A 156 6.36 -29.74 17.94
CA LYS A 156 6.72 -30.13 19.32
C LYS A 156 7.88 -29.32 19.91
N THR A 157 8.68 -28.63 19.08
CA THR A 157 9.84 -27.86 19.53
C THR A 157 9.71 -26.37 19.16
N PRO A 158 10.28 -25.46 19.98
CA PRO A 158 10.26 -24.02 19.69
C PRO A 158 10.92 -23.66 18.35
N ARG A 159 11.98 -24.38 17.96
CA ARG A 159 12.66 -24.19 16.67
C ARG A 159 11.76 -24.56 15.50
N ALA A 160 11.08 -25.70 15.57
CA ALA A 160 10.15 -26.12 14.52
C ALA A 160 9.00 -25.11 14.36
N LEU A 161 8.47 -24.58 15.48
CA LEU A 161 7.43 -23.56 15.45
C LEU A 161 7.92 -22.24 14.81
N ALA A 162 9.15 -21.82 15.10
CA ALA A 162 9.76 -20.65 14.47
C ALA A 162 9.91 -20.85 12.95
N SER A 163 10.36 -22.03 12.51
CA SER A 163 10.44 -22.38 11.08
C SER A 163 9.08 -22.37 10.40
N VAL A 164 8.04 -22.93 11.05
CA VAL A 164 6.67 -22.90 10.51
C VAL A 164 6.16 -21.47 10.41
N ARG A 165 6.39 -20.62 11.41
CA ARG A 165 5.99 -19.20 11.36
C ARG A 165 6.64 -18.48 10.18
N MET A 166 7.94 -18.68 9.98
CA MET A 166 8.67 -18.09 8.86
C MET A 166 8.10 -18.59 7.52
N PHE A 167 7.90 -19.90 7.40
CA PHE A 167 7.30 -20.51 6.22
C PHE A 167 5.92 -19.94 5.92
N MET A 168 5.03 -19.85 6.92
CA MET A 168 3.69 -19.28 6.74
C MET A 168 3.74 -17.82 6.29
N ILE A 169 4.60 -17.00 6.89
CA ILE A 169 4.76 -15.59 6.48
C ILE A 169 5.21 -15.52 5.03
N THR A 170 6.25 -16.28 4.66
CA THR A 170 6.79 -16.28 3.30
C THR A 170 5.77 -16.81 2.28
N SER A 171 5.08 -17.91 2.57
CA SER A 171 4.07 -18.48 1.68
C SER A 171 2.87 -17.54 1.49
N VAL A 172 2.39 -16.92 2.57
CA VAL A 172 1.29 -15.94 2.48
C VAL A 172 1.73 -14.73 1.65
N LEU A 173 2.91 -14.16 1.92
CA LEU A 173 3.40 -13.02 1.12
C LEU A 173 3.57 -13.40 -0.35
N ALA A 174 4.15 -14.56 -0.63
CA ALA A 174 4.36 -15.06 -2.00
C ALA A 174 3.04 -15.28 -2.76
N GLY A 175 1.98 -15.72 -2.08
CA GLY A 175 0.65 -15.87 -2.66
C GLY A 175 -0.10 -14.54 -2.77
N MET A 176 -0.04 -13.69 -1.75
CA MET A 176 -0.76 -12.41 -1.72
C MET A 176 -0.22 -11.40 -2.71
N LEU A 177 1.09 -11.44 -3.03
CA LEU A 177 1.69 -10.54 -4.00
C LEU A 177 1.01 -10.63 -5.39
N PRO A 178 1.00 -11.77 -6.10
CA PRO A 178 0.31 -11.89 -7.38
C PRO A 178 -1.20 -11.66 -7.24
N LEU A 179 -1.83 -12.08 -6.14
CA LEU A 179 -3.27 -11.84 -5.91
C LEU A 179 -3.58 -10.33 -5.85
N SER A 180 -2.79 -9.56 -5.11
CA SER A 180 -2.97 -8.11 -4.98
C SER A 180 -2.78 -7.35 -6.30
N LEU A 181 -1.87 -7.84 -7.15
CA LEU A 181 -1.63 -7.29 -8.49
C LEU A 181 -2.73 -7.71 -9.48
N SER A 182 -3.29 -8.91 -9.33
CA SER A 182 -4.41 -9.38 -10.18
C SER A 182 -5.73 -8.69 -9.87
N MET A 183 -5.89 -8.18 -8.64
CA MET A 183 -7.11 -7.49 -8.22
C MET A 183 -7.36 -6.20 -9.02
N PHE A 184 -6.30 -5.51 -9.43
CA PHE A 184 -6.37 -4.31 -10.26
C PHE A 184 -5.29 -4.36 -11.34
N SER A 185 -5.71 -4.47 -12.60
CA SER A 185 -4.82 -4.51 -13.76
C SER A 185 -3.90 -3.30 -13.81
N GLN A 186 -2.67 -3.49 -14.32
CA GLN A 186 -1.74 -2.38 -14.52
C GLN A 186 -2.24 -1.41 -15.61
N CYS A 187 -2.80 -1.93 -16.70
CA CYS A 187 -3.54 -1.14 -17.67
C CYS A 187 -4.98 -1.00 -17.18
N GLY A 188 -5.32 0.19 -16.69
CA GLY A 188 -6.67 0.52 -16.23
C GLY A 188 -7.50 1.07 -17.37
N GLU A 189 -8.81 0.86 -17.27
CA GLU A 189 -9.80 1.38 -18.23
C GLU A 189 -10.67 2.44 -17.56
N ILE A 190 -10.96 3.52 -18.28
CA ILE A 190 -11.86 4.59 -17.83
C ILE A 190 -12.79 5.01 -18.97
N LYS A 191 -14.07 5.20 -18.64
CA LYS A 191 -15.07 5.62 -19.64
C LYS A 191 -14.86 7.09 -19.98
N ARG A 192 -15.06 7.43 -21.26
CA ARG A 192 -15.01 8.83 -21.72
C ARG A 192 -15.94 9.74 -20.92
N ALA A 193 -17.15 9.27 -20.58
CA ALA A 193 -18.12 10.02 -19.79
C ALA A 193 -17.60 10.41 -18.40
N ASP A 194 -16.69 9.61 -17.84
CA ASP A 194 -16.11 9.88 -16.52
C ASP A 194 -14.96 10.86 -16.60
N LEU A 195 -14.39 11.17 -17.77
CA LEU A 195 -13.22 12.04 -17.93
C LEU A 195 -13.58 13.54 -17.95
N GLU A 196 -12.56 14.38 -18.03
CA GLU A 196 -12.67 15.83 -18.14
C GLU A 196 -13.21 16.25 -19.53
N PRO A 197 -14.02 17.33 -19.61
CA PRO A 197 -14.65 17.76 -20.88
C PRO A 197 -13.66 18.01 -22.02
N GLU A 198 -12.45 18.51 -21.72
CA GLU A 198 -11.39 18.71 -22.70
C GLU A 198 -10.94 17.42 -23.38
N ILE A 199 -10.90 16.30 -22.65
CA ILE A 199 -10.57 14.98 -23.21
C ILE A 199 -11.79 14.39 -23.92
N GLN A 200 -12.98 14.64 -23.40
CA GLN A 200 -14.21 14.22 -24.08
C GLN A 200 -14.34 14.88 -25.46
N ALA A 201 -13.87 16.11 -25.65
CA ALA A 201 -13.89 16.79 -26.93
C ALA A 201 -12.77 16.32 -27.90
N SER A 202 -11.69 15.71 -27.39
CA SER A 202 -10.52 15.35 -28.20
C SER A 202 -10.57 13.96 -28.83
N THR A 203 -11.51 13.11 -28.42
CA THR A 203 -11.68 11.75 -28.97
C THR A 203 -13.14 11.35 -29.10
N GLU A 204 -13.45 10.50 -30.07
CA GLU A 204 -14.75 9.85 -30.21
C GLU A 204 -14.84 8.51 -29.46
N GLU A 205 -13.71 7.96 -29.01
CA GLU A 205 -13.64 6.66 -28.34
C GLU A 205 -14.47 6.63 -27.05
N THR A 206 -15.12 5.49 -26.77
CA THR A 206 -15.97 5.32 -25.60
C THR A 206 -15.18 5.06 -24.32
N GLU A 207 -14.01 4.45 -24.46
CA GLU A 207 -13.15 3.96 -23.38
C GLU A 207 -11.71 4.37 -23.68
N LEU A 208 -11.01 4.80 -22.63
CA LEU A 208 -9.60 5.16 -22.68
C LEU A 208 -8.83 4.36 -21.65
N PHE A 209 -7.54 4.21 -21.89
CA PHE A 209 -6.64 3.40 -21.06
C PHE A 209 -5.65 4.28 -20.32
N TYR A 210 -5.27 3.88 -19.12
CA TYR A 210 -4.23 4.57 -18.35
C TYR A 210 -3.31 3.56 -17.66
N ASN A 211 -2.08 3.98 -17.40
CA ASN A 211 -1.17 3.19 -16.58
C ASN A 211 -1.48 3.44 -15.10
N ARG A 212 -1.96 2.40 -14.39
CA ARG A 212 -2.19 2.47 -12.95
C ARG A 212 -0.89 2.55 -12.15
N GLY A 213 0.22 2.07 -12.71
CA GLY A 213 1.42 1.74 -11.96
C GLY A 213 1.28 0.44 -11.18
N ILE A 214 2.29 0.13 -10.35
CA ILE A 214 2.38 -1.13 -9.60
C ILE A 214 2.02 -0.94 -8.13
#